data_AF-A0A914PSY6-F1
#
_entry.id   AF-A0A914PSY6-F1
#
_cell.length_a   1.000
_cell.length_b   1.000
_cell.length_c   1.000
_cell.angle_alpha   90.00
_cell.angle_beta   90.00
_cell.angle_gamma   90.00
#
_symmetry.space_group_name_H-M   'P 1'
#
loop_
_entity.id
_entity.type
_entity.pdbx_description
1 polymer ?
#
loop_
_entity_poly.entity_id
_entity_poly.type
_entity_poly.pdbx_seq_one_letter_code
_entity_poly.pdbx_strand_id
1 'polypeptide(L)'
;MCPDQLPQAVTSCRSVCEEVKRDCIKILQEFDIQWPAPLNCSKFPEGPDLCMRPVEDTRLPPIETDPHSHLPDSRHLEIYKMKTYPSCPVDLIDLDPTDKNGTCAFRCNKDTMFTKESKIYAQYWIFLLSAINISIISFTVLSFLIDLRRFQFPER
;
A
#
# COMPACT_ATOMS: atom_id res chain seq x y z
N MET A 1 -16.84 -10.17 -21.07
CA MET A 1 -17.55 -10.76 -22.22
C MET A 1 -17.79 -12.22 -21.89
N CYS A 2 -19.05 -12.68 -21.91
CA CYS A 2 -19.39 -14.09 -21.74
C CYS A 2 -19.22 -14.81 -23.08
N PRO A 3 -18.80 -16.08 -23.12
CA PRO A 3 -18.71 -16.83 -24.37
C PRO A 3 -20.09 -16.98 -25.02
N ASP A 4 -20.17 -16.81 -26.34
CA ASP A 4 -21.44 -16.79 -27.12
C ASP A 4 -22.23 -18.11 -27.06
N GLN A 5 -21.60 -19.18 -26.58
CA GLN A 5 -22.17 -20.52 -26.45
C GLN A 5 -22.90 -20.75 -25.12
N LEU A 6 -22.90 -19.77 -24.21
CA LEU A 6 -23.55 -19.91 -22.90
C LEU A 6 -24.60 -18.82 -22.67
N PRO A 7 -25.90 -19.18 -22.52
CA PRO A 7 -26.98 -18.20 -22.36
C PRO A 7 -26.92 -17.43 -21.04
N GLN A 8 -26.07 -17.85 -20.09
CA GLN A 8 -25.92 -17.25 -18.77
C GLN A 8 -24.45 -17.24 -18.34
N ALA A 9 -24.03 -16.22 -17.60
CA ALA A 9 -22.69 -16.19 -17.00
C ALA A 9 -22.49 -17.34 -16.00
N VAL A 10 -21.36 -18.06 -16.10
CA VAL A 10 -20.97 -19.06 -15.10
C VAL A 10 -20.65 -18.33 -13.78
N THR A 11 -21.30 -18.75 -12.70
CA THR A 11 -21.08 -18.20 -11.35
C THR A 11 -20.27 -19.19 -10.50
N SER A 12 -19.76 -18.75 -9.34
CA SER A 12 -19.07 -19.65 -8.41
C SER A 12 -20.03 -20.67 -7.81
N CYS A 13 -19.53 -21.85 -7.43
CA CYS A 13 -20.36 -22.81 -6.71
C CYS A 13 -20.66 -22.32 -5.29
N ARG A 14 -21.82 -22.72 -4.76
CA ARG A 14 -22.25 -22.41 -3.39
C ARG A 14 -21.22 -22.79 -2.32
N SER A 15 -20.52 -23.92 -2.50
CA SER A 15 -19.46 -24.37 -1.57
C SER A 15 -18.34 -23.34 -1.40
N VAL A 16 -17.93 -22.71 -2.51
CA VAL A 16 -16.89 -21.67 -2.53
C VAL A 16 -17.37 -20.41 -1.85
N CYS A 17 -18.63 -20.02 -2.07
CA CYS A 17 -19.22 -18.86 -1.38
C CYS A 17 -19.23 -19.05 0.13
N GLU A 18 -19.66 -20.22 0.62
CA GLU A 18 -19.72 -20.50 2.06
C GLU A 18 -18.33 -20.53 2.70
N GLU A 19 -17.31 -20.99 1.97
CA GLU A 19 -15.92 -20.93 2.41
C GLU A 19 -15.43 -19.49 2.57
N VAL A 20 -15.58 -18.68 1.52
CA VAL A 20 -15.19 -17.26 1.54
C VAL A 20 -15.96 -16.49 2.63
N LYS A 21 -17.23 -16.80 2.82
CA LYS A 21 -18.04 -16.20 3.87
C LYS A 21 -17.47 -16.50 5.25
N ARG A 22 -17.07 -17.74 5.54
CA ARG A 22 -16.47 -18.09 6.84
C ARG A 22 -15.19 -17.31 7.13
N ASP A 23 -14.35 -17.11 6.11
CA ASP A 23 -13.06 -16.48 6.28
C ASP A 23 -13.16 -14.95 6.38
N CYS A 24 -14.03 -14.35 5.57
CA CYS A 24 -14.12 -12.89 5.42
C CYS A 24 -15.17 -12.23 6.32
N ILE A 25 -16.12 -12.98 6.90
CA ILE A 25 -17.21 -12.38 7.70
C ILE A 25 -16.69 -11.57 8.89
N LYS A 26 -15.61 -12.03 9.54
CA LYS A 26 -15.02 -11.34 10.70
C LYS A 26 -14.52 -9.94 10.33
N ILE A 27 -13.88 -9.82 9.17
CA ILE A 27 -13.35 -8.54 8.67
C ILE A 27 -14.51 -7.61 8.34
N LEU A 28 -15.56 -8.11 7.70
CA LEU A 28 -16.73 -7.30 7.38
C LEU A 28 -17.43 -6.77 8.64
N GLN A 29 -17.52 -7.59 9.69
CA GLN A 29 -18.11 -7.18 10.98
C GLN A 29 -17.28 -6.12 11.71
N GLU A 30 -15.95 -6.14 11.60
CA GLU A 30 -15.07 -5.10 12.17
C GLU A 30 -15.43 -3.70 11.65
N PHE A 31 -15.88 -3.61 10.40
CA PHE A 31 -16.30 -2.37 9.76
C PHE A 31 -17.83 -2.13 9.81
N ASP A 32 -18.57 -2.89 10.62
CA ASP A 32 -20.04 -2.86 10.71
C ASP A 32 -20.75 -3.14 9.36
N ILE A 33 -20.07 -3.87 8.46
CA ILE A 33 -20.59 -4.24 7.15
C ILE A 33 -21.26 -5.60 7.28
N GLN A 34 -22.57 -5.64 7.07
CA GLN A 34 -23.31 -6.89 7.00
C GLN A 34 -23.04 -7.62 5.68
N TRP A 35 -23.15 -8.95 5.71
CA TRP A 35 -23.01 -9.78 4.53
C TRP A 35 -24.00 -9.35 3.43
N PRO A 36 -23.51 -8.84 2.28
CA PRO A 36 -24.36 -8.11 1.34
C PRO A 36 -25.23 -9.05 0.50
N ALA A 37 -26.40 -8.56 0.09
CA ALA A 37 -27.36 -9.28 -0.75
C ALA A 37 -26.79 -9.90 -2.06
N PRO A 38 -25.84 -9.27 -2.79
CA PRO A 38 -25.20 -9.91 -3.95
C PRO A 38 -24.31 -11.12 -3.60
N LEU A 39 -23.78 -11.20 -2.37
CA LEU A 39 -22.95 -12.32 -1.91
C LEU A 39 -23.75 -13.38 -1.17
N ASN A 40 -25.09 -13.29 -1.14
CA ASN A 40 -25.91 -14.28 -0.46
C ASN A 40 -25.70 -15.67 -1.10
N CYS A 41 -25.08 -16.59 -0.35
CA CYS A 41 -24.67 -17.91 -0.85
C CYS A 41 -25.85 -18.76 -1.36
N SER A 42 -27.08 -18.49 -0.92
CA SER A 42 -28.29 -19.14 -1.43
C SER A 42 -28.61 -18.80 -2.90
N LYS A 43 -27.98 -17.77 -3.48
CA LYS A 43 -28.13 -17.40 -4.90
C LYS A 43 -27.18 -18.16 -5.81
N PHE A 44 -26.18 -18.83 -5.23
CA PHE A 44 -25.20 -19.57 -6.00
C PHE A 44 -25.66 -21.02 -6.18
N PRO A 45 -25.42 -21.61 -7.37
CA PRO A 45 -25.81 -22.97 -7.66
C PRO A 45 -25.02 -23.98 -6.83
N GLU A 46 -25.68 -25.07 -6.48
CA GLU A 46 -25.11 -26.28 -5.89
C GLU A 46 -25.26 -27.38 -6.97
N GLY A 47 -24.19 -28.15 -7.26
CA GLY A 47 -24.17 -29.04 -8.44
C GLY A 47 -25.40 -29.96 -8.49
N PRO A 48 -26.03 -30.17 -9.67
CA PRO A 48 -25.40 -30.47 -10.97
C PRO A 48 -25.26 -29.30 -11.98
N ASP A 49 -25.68 -28.09 -11.62
CA ASP A 49 -25.54 -26.91 -12.50
C ASP A 49 -24.07 -26.50 -12.70
N LEU A 50 -23.75 -25.96 -13.88
CA LEU A 50 -22.40 -25.51 -14.25
C LEU A 50 -21.97 -24.33 -13.35
N CYS A 51 -20.96 -24.56 -12.50
CA CYS A 51 -20.43 -23.54 -11.60
C CYS A 51 -18.90 -23.66 -11.43
N MET A 52 -18.25 -22.55 -11.12
CA MET A 52 -16.80 -22.48 -10.95
C MET A 52 -16.38 -22.99 -9.56
N ARG A 53 -15.46 -23.96 -9.53
CA ARG A 53 -14.73 -24.38 -8.33
C ARG A 53 -13.24 -24.04 -8.49
N PRO A 54 -12.52 -23.80 -7.39
CA PRO A 54 -11.06 -23.77 -7.42
C PRO A 54 -10.54 -25.07 -8.02
N VAL A 55 -9.53 -24.99 -8.88
CA VAL A 55 -8.79 -26.17 -9.32
C VAL A 55 -8.03 -26.67 -8.10
N GLU A 56 -8.34 -27.87 -7.63
CA GLU A 56 -7.50 -28.55 -6.64
C GLU A 56 -6.16 -28.84 -7.30
N ASP A 57 -5.04 -28.40 -6.69
CA ASP A 57 -3.67 -28.65 -7.14
C ASP A 57 -3.29 -30.14 -7.03
N THR A 58 -4.02 -31.01 -7.72
CA THR A 58 -3.60 -32.40 -7.94
C THR A 58 -2.82 -32.46 -9.24
N ARG A 59 -1.51 -32.22 -9.11
CA ARG A 59 -0.44 -32.61 -10.05
C ARG A 59 -0.75 -32.32 -11.52
N LEU A 60 -0.40 -31.12 -11.98
CA LEU A 60 -0.10 -30.94 -13.40
C LEU A 60 1.02 -31.95 -13.77
N PRO A 61 0.86 -32.78 -14.82
CA PRO A 61 1.99 -33.55 -15.33
C PRO A 61 3.11 -32.59 -15.76
N PRO A 62 4.40 -32.97 -15.64
CA PRO A 62 5.49 -32.11 -16.07
C PRO A 62 5.31 -31.75 -17.54
N ILE A 63 5.15 -30.46 -17.83
CA ILE A 63 5.22 -29.94 -19.19
C ILE A 63 6.64 -30.21 -19.68
N GLU A 64 6.80 -31.12 -20.65
CA GLU A 64 8.03 -31.28 -21.41
C GLU A 64 8.36 -29.95 -22.10
N THR A 65 9.49 -29.36 -21.72
CA THR A 65 10.00 -28.11 -22.27
C THR A 65 10.46 -28.31 -23.72
N ASP A 66 9.72 -27.77 -24.67
CA ASP A 66 10.19 -27.48 -26.03
C ASP A 66 10.98 -26.14 -26.03
N PRO A 67 12.23 -26.05 -26.55
CA PRO A 67 13.12 -24.92 -26.33
C PRO A 67 12.86 -23.64 -27.13
N HIS A 68 11.76 -23.50 -27.88
CA HIS A 68 11.58 -22.37 -28.80
C HIS A 68 10.20 -21.72 -28.71
N SER A 69 9.96 -20.93 -27.66
CA SER A 69 9.00 -19.81 -27.74
C SER A 69 9.32 -18.73 -26.71
N HIS A 70 9.54 -17.52 -27.21
CA HIS A 70 9.77 -16.31 -26.43
C HIS A 70 8.59 -16.03 -25.47
N LEU A 71 8.90 -15.95 -24.16
CA LEU A 71 7.95 -15.62 -23.10
C LEU A 71 7.63 -14.11 -23.12
N PRO A 72 6.36 -13.66 -23.25
CA PRO A 72 6.00 -12.30 -22.92
C PRO A 72 5.64 -12.19 -21.44
N ASP A 73 6.43 -11.37 -20.74
CA ASP A 73 6.04 -10.44 -19.66
C ASP A 73 5.25 -10.99 -18.44
N SER A 74 5.98 -11.29 -17.36
CA SER A 74 5.48 -11.78 -16.05
C SER A 74 4.74 -10.72 -15.19
N ARG A 75 3.84 -9.93 -15.77
CA ARG A 75 3.09 -8.90 -15.01
C ARG A 75 1.72 -9.34 -14.48
N HIS A 76 1.36 -10.62 -14.52
CA HIS A 76 -0.02 -11.04 -14.19
C HIS A 76 -0.16 -12.33 -13.36
N LEU A 77 0.80 -12.66 -12.48
CA LEU A 77 0.65 -13.79 -11.55
C LEU A 77 1.03 -13.46 -10.10
N GLU A 78 0.54 -12.33 -9.60
CA GLU A 78 0.64 -11.93 -8.19
C GLU A 78 -0.77 -11.65 -7.60
N ILE A 79 -1.78 -12.44 -7.97
CA ILE A 79 -3.16 -12.28 -7.44
C ILE A 79 -3.63 -13.49 -6.60
N TYR A 80 -2.89 -14.62 -6.60
CA TYR A 80 -3.27 -15.84 -5.86
C TYR A 80 -2.27 -16.26 -4.78
N LYS A 81 -1.70 -15.30 -4.05
CA LYS A 81 -1.12 -15.56 -2.73
C LYS A 81 -1.88 -14.76 -1.68
N MET A 82 -2.99 -15.33 -1.22
CA MET A 82 -3.53 -15.00 0.10
C MET A 82 -2.62 -15.66 1.15
N LYS A 83 -1.39 -15.15 1.23
CA LYS A 83 -0.40 -15.54 2.22
C LYS A 83 -0.52 -14.49 3.32
N THR A 84 -0.91 -14.93 4.51
CA THR A 84 -0.80 -14.24 5.79
C THR A 84 0.22 -13.11 5.72
N TYR A 85 -0.23 -11.85 5.76
CA TYR A 85 0.57 -10.62 5.57
C TYR A 85 1.96 -10.74 6.22
N PRO A 86 3.06 -10.87 5.44
CA PRO A 86 4.40 -10.86 6.01
C PRO A 86 5.19 -9.58 5.70
N SER A 87 4.66 -8.61 4.96
CA SER A 87 5.37 -7.35 4.71
C SER A 87 4.37 -6.24 4.39
N CYS A 88 4.70 -5.03 4.84
CA CYS A 88 3.90 -3.81 4.88
C CYS A 88 2.95 -3.55 3.67
N PRO A 89 1.83 -2.81 3.89
CA PRO A 89 0.97 -2.36 2.80
C PRO A 89 1.78 -1.64 1.72
N VAL A 90 1.31 -1.68 0.46
CA VAL A 90 2.08 -1.27 -0.74
C VAL A 90 2.70 0.14 -0.69
N ASP A 91 2.14 1.05 0.10
CA ASP A 91 2.64 2.43 0.28
C ASP A 91 3.70 2.59 1.38
N LEU A 92 3.95 1.55 2.15
CA LEU A 92 4.90 1.54 3.26
C LEU A 92 6.12 0.70 2.88
N ILE A 93 7.25 1.06 3.47
CA ILE A 93 8.49 0.31 3.40
C ILE A 93 8.71 -0.40 4.73
N ASP A 94 9.13 -1.65 4.66
CA ASP A 94 9.56 -2.39 5.84
C ASP A 94 10.95 -1.88 6.25
N LEU A 95 11.07 -1.38 7.47
CA LEU A 95 12.33 -0.84 7.99
C LEU A 95 13.28 -1.95 8.46
N ASP A 96 12.77 -3.14 8.79
CA ASP A 96 13.59 -4.27 9.23
C ASP A 96 12.98 -5.61 8.79
N PRO A 97 13.46 -6.18 7.66
CA PRO A 97 12.97 -7.47 7.15
C PRO A 97 13.33 -8.67 8.04
N THR A 98 14.10 -8.47 9.10
CA THR A 98 14.47 -9.49 10.10
C THR A 98 13.62 -9.44 11.37
N ASP A 99 12.87 -8.37 11.58
CA ASP A 99 11.96 -8.23 12.73
C ASP A 99 10.57 -8.77 12.38
N LYS A 100 10.10 -9.75 13.16
CA LYS A 100 8.77 -10.36 12.98
C LYS A 100 7.63 -9.39 13.30
N ASN A 101 7.92 -8.29 13.98
CA ASN A 101 6.97 -7.21 14.28
C ASN A 101 7.07 -6.02 13.31
N GLY A 102 7.87 -6.14 12.24
CA GLY A 102 8.06 -5.19 11.12
C GLY A 102 7.44 -3.80 11.31
N THR A 103 8.23 -2.82 11.76
CA THR A 103 7.76 -1.44 11.83
C THR A 103 7.72 -0.84 10.42
N CYS A 104 6.53 -0.69 9.88
CA CYS A 104 6.31 -0.10 8.57
C CYS A 104 6.43 1.44 8.61
N ALA A 105 7.11 2.04 7.64
CA ALA A 105 7.21 3.50 7.51
C ALA A 105 6.84 4.00 6.11
N PHE A 106 6.45 5.26 6.02
CA PHE A 106 6.23 5.89 4.71
C PHE A 106 7.55 6.05 3.96
N ARG A 107 7.49 5.88 2.64
CA ARG A 107 8.63 6.13 1.76
C ARG A 107 9.02 7.61 1.79
N CYS A 108 10.32 7.88 1.74
CA CYS A 108 10.83 9.24 1.59
C CYS A 108 10.22 9.89 0.33
N ASN A 109 9.90 11.18 0.44
CA ASN A 109 9.36 11.99 -0.64
C ASN A 109 8.00 11.54 -1.21
N LYS A 110 7.26 10.67 -0.52
CA LYS A 110 5.91 10.27 -0.93
C LYS A 110 4.89 11.34 -0.55
N ASP A 111 3.87 11.52 -1.39
CA ASP A 111 2.84 12.55 -1.22
C ASP A 111 1.61 12.05 -0.45
N THR A 112 1.80 11.15 0.52
CA THR A 112 0.70 10.54 1.29
C THR A 112 0.12 11.50 2.31
N MET A 113 0.94 12.05 3.20
CA MET A 113 0.49 12.97 4.25
C MET A 113 0.50 14.44 3.80
N PHE A 114 1.38 14.79 2.87
CA PHE A 114 1.58 16.15 2.37
C PHE A 114 1.69 16.13 0.86
N THR A 115 0.89 16.96 0.18
CA THR A 115 0.97 17.13 -1.28
C THR A 115 2.27 17.83 -1.67
N LYS A 116 2.72 17.63 -2.92
CA LYS A 116 3.92 18.30 -3.45
C LYS A 116 3.89 19.82 -3.28
N GLU A 117 2.71 20.40 -3.46
CA GLU A 117 2.47 21.83 -3.33
C GLU A 117 2.78 22.32 -1.91
N SER A 118 2.23 21.64 -0.89
CA SER A 118 2.47 21.98 0.52
C SER A 118 3.94 21.88 0.93
N LYS A 119 4.68 20.90 0.38
CA LYS A 119 6.12 20.74 0.62
C LYS A 119 6.93 21.89 0.03
N ILE A 120 6.61 22.31 -1.20
CA ILE A 120 7.28 23.42 -1.87
C ILE A 120 7.06 24.73 -1.10
N TYR A 121 5.83 24.99 -0.65
CA TYR A 121 5.54 26.16 0.17
C TYR A 121 6.32 26.16 1.48
N ALA A 122 6.35 25.02 2.19
CA ALA A 122 7.12 24.90 3.43
C ALA A 122 8.61 25.18 3.21
N GLN A 123 9.20 24.61 2.16
CA GLN A 123 10.62 24.85 1.81
C GLN A 123 10.90 26.32 1.52
N TYR A 124 10.03 26.98 0.76
CA TYR A 124 10.17 28.40 0.45
C TYR A 124 10.16 29.28 1.71
N TRP A 125 9.19 29.05 2.61
CA TRP A 125 9.09 29.81 3.86
C TRP A 125 10.28 29.60 4.79
N ILE A 126 10.74 28.35 4.94
CA ILE A 126 11.92 28.03 5.77
C ILE A 126 13.17 28.70 5.19
N PHE A 127 13.33 28.69 3.86
CA PHE A 127 14.44 29.37 3.19
C PHE A 127 14.39 30.89 3.43
N LEU A 128 13.23 31.52 3.25
CA LEU A 128 13.07 32.96 3.46
C LEU A 128 13.35 33.38 4.91
N LEU A 129 12.76 32.66 5.87
CA LEU A 129 12.94 32.96 7.29
C LEU A 129 14.39 32.74 7.74
N SER A 130 15.06 31.71 7.23
CA SER A 130 16.48 31.49 7.56
C SER A 130 17.38 32.58 6.98
N ALA A 131 17.17 33.02 5.74
CA ALA A 131 17.94 34.11 5.12
C ALA A 131 17.79 35.44 5.88
N ILE A 132 16.57 35.77 6.32
CA ILE A 132 16.30 36.96 7.14
C ILE A 132 17.02 36.86 8.49
N ASN A 133 16.93 35.71 9.16
CA ASN A 133 17.61 35.50 10.45
C ASN A 133 19.13 35.59 10.31
N ILE A 134 19.72 34.98 9.27
CA ILE A 134 21.16 35.09 9.00
C ILE A 134 21.57 36.54 8.79
N SER A 135 20.78 37.33 8.08
CA SER A 135 21.06 38.75 7.85
C SER A 135 21.03 39.55 9.16
N ILE A 136 20.05 39.30 10.03
CA ILE A 136 19.92 39.96 11.34
C ILE A 136 21.06 39.54 12.28
N ILE A 137 21.39 38.25 12.33
CA ILE A 137 22.49 37.71 13.14
C ILE A 137 23.83 38.27 12.65
N SER A 138 24.05 38.31 11.34
CA SER A 138 25.26 38.90 10.76
C SER A 138 25.39 40.38 11.11
N PHE A 139 24.31 41.16 10.96
CA PHE A 139 24.31 42.58 11.30
C PHE A 139 24.56 42.82 12.79
N THR A 140 23.92 42.05 13.68
CA THR A 140 24.15 42.15 15.13
C THR A 140 25.59 41.80 15.49
N VAL A 141 26.13 40.67 15.00
CA VAL A 141 27.53 40.28 15.22
C VAL A 141 28.49 41.35 14.70
N LEU A 142 28.27 41.87 13.49
CA LEU A 142 29.12 42.91 12.91
C LEU A 142 29.06 44.21 13.73
N SER A 143 27.87 44.61 14.19
CA SER A 143 27.68 45.77 15.05
C SER A 143 28.42 45.60 16.37
N PHE A 144 28.34 44.42 16.98
CA PHE A 144 29.13 44.09 18.17
C PHE A 144 30.62 44.15 17.88
N LEU A 145 31.11 43.61 16.76
CA LEU A 145 32.53 43.63 16.40
C LEU A 145 33.07 45.05 16.16
N ILE A 146 32.25 45.94 15.59
CA ILE A 146 32.62 47.34 15.38
C ILE A 146 32.64 48.10 16.71
N ASP A 147 31.66 47.87 17.58
CA ASP A 147 31.53 48.54 18.88
C ASP A 147 31.64 47.57 20.07
N LEU A 148 32.71 46.78 20.08
CA LEU A 148 33.05 45.91 21.22
C LEU A 148 33.37 46.73 22.48
N ARG A 149 33.74 48.00 22.29
CA ARG A 149 34.18 48.88 23.38
C ARG A 149 33.02 49.49 24.16
N ARG A 150 31.81 49.59 23.58
CA ARG A 150 30.63 50.11 24.27
C ARG A 150 29.97 49.09 25.20
N PHE A 151 30.23 47.79 25.00
CA PHE A 151 29.74 46.71 25.85
C PHE A 151 30.88 46.11 26.68
N GLN A 152 31.64 46.96 27.38
CA GLN A 152 32.35 46.49 28.56
C GLN A 152 31.33 45.84 29.50
N PHE A 153 31.60 44.59 29.88
CA PHE A 153 30.84 43.84 30.89
C PHE A 153 30.49 44.76 32.06
N PRO A 154 29.23 44.82 32.54
CA PRO A 154 29.02 45.30 33.89
C PRO A 154 29.79 44.37 34.83
N GLU A 155 30.68 44.95 35.62
CA GLU A 155 31.23 44.32 36.81
C GLU A 155 30.07 44.10 37.80
N ARG A 156 29.40 42.94 37.72
CA ARG A 156 28.74 42.19 38.82
C ARG A 156 27.92 41.01 38.30
#